data_AF-A0A954I423-F1
#
_entry.id   AF-A0A954I423-F1
#
_cell.length_a   1.000
_cell.length_b   1.000
_cell.length_c   1.000
_cell.angle_alpha   90.00
_cell.angle_beta   90.00
_cell.angle_gamma   90.00
#
_symmetry.space_group_name_H-M   'P 1'
#
loop_
_entity.id
_entity.type
_entity.pdbx_description
1 polymer ?
#
loop_
_entity_poly.entity_id
_entity_poly.type
_entity_poly.pdbx_seq_one_letter_code
_entity_poly.pdbx_strand_id
1 'polypeptide(L)'
;IWRSVADRCEFWADGRMRGEVLRILTASDAESRQHYGTTLFQQSEAQPGPCTARGTLYAASIAAGLMVHQFTRWLRNISIEADVSLNLLAMELHIQTK
;
A
#
# COMPACT_ATOMS: atom_id res chain seq x y z
N ILE A 1 -14.21 -2.76 0.29
CA ILE A 1 -13.46 -3.93 0.79
C ILE A 1 -13.11 -3.76 2.27
N TRP A 2 -12.27 -2.78 2.64
CA TRP A 2 -11.82 -2.57 4.02
C TRP A 2 -12.90 -2.67 5.11
N ARG A 3 -14.01 -1.93 4.98
CA ARG A 3 -15.13 -1.94 5.95
C ARG A 3 -15.68 -3.34 6.25
N SER A 4 -15.55 -4.30 5.33
CA SER A 4 -16.07 -5.65 5.47
C SER A 4 -15.04 -6.66 5.99
N VAL A 5 -13.75 -6.32 5.90
CA VAL A 5 -12.64 -7.24 6.21
C VAL A 5 -11.79 -6.79 7.38
N ALA A 6 -11.83 -5.51 7.76
CA ALA A 6 -11.00 -4.93 8.81
C ALA A 6 -11.05 -5.75 10.10
N ASP A 7 -12.24 -6.15 10.56
CA ASP A 7 -12.39 -6.92 11.81
C ASP A 7 -12.20 -8.44 11.61
N ARG A 8 -11.86 -8.88 10.39
CA ARG A 8 -11.78 -10.29 10.00
C ARG A 8 -10.44 -10.70 9.40
N CYS A 9 -9.53 -9.75 9.16
CA CYS A 9 -8.18 -10.01 8.69
C CYS A 9 -7.15 -9.60 9.74
N GLU A 10 -6.18 -10.46 10.01
CA GLU A 10 -5.05 -10.17 10.91
C GLU A 10 -3.98 -9.30 10.23
N PHE A 11 -3.83 -9.44 8.92
CA PHE A 11 -2.93 -8.65 8.10
C PHE A 11 -3.66 -8.18 6.83
N TRP A 12 -3.43 -6.92 6.48
CA TRP A 12 -3.94 -6.30 5.26
C TRP A 12 -2.81 -5.54 4.56
N ALA A 13 -2.75 -5.67 3.24
CA ALA A 13 -1.87 -4.89 2.38
C ALA A 13 -2.64 -4.35 1.17
N ASP A 14 -2.39 -3.09 0.83
CA ASP A 14 -3.06 -2.36 -0.23
C ASP A 14 -2.01 -1.56 -1.03
N GLY A 15 -1.83 -1.94 -2.29
CA GLY A 15 -0.94 -1.27 -3.22
C GLY A 15 -1.70 -0.29 -4.09
N ARG A 16 -1.33 0.99 -4.03
CA ARG A 16 -1.89 2.09 -4.83
C ARG A 16 -0.83 2.65 -5.77
N MET A 17 -1.23 3.08 -6.95
CA MET A 17 -0.31 3.78 -7.86
C MET A 17 -0.92 5.06 -8.42
N ARG A 18 -0.04 6.02 -8.70
CA ARG A 18 -0.34 7.21 -9.51
C ARG A 18 0.86 7.51 -10.39
N GLY A 19 0.76 7.19 -11.68
CA GLY A 19 1.93 7.21 -12.58
C GLY A 19 3.01 6.25 -12.09
N GLU A 20 4.24 6.75 -11.98
CA GLU A 20 5.41 6.00 -11.50
C GLU A 20 5.63 6.07 -9.99
N VAL A 21 4.63 6.56 -9.24
CA VAL A 21 4.66 6.58 -7.77
C VAL A 21 3.76 5.48 -7.23
N LEU A 22 4.34 4.58 -6.44
CA LEU A 22 3.67 3.49 -5.76
C LEU A 22 3.52 3.85 -4.28
N ARG A 23 2.40 3.48 -3.67
CA ARG A 23 2.20 3.56 -2.23
C ARG A 23 1.68 2.22 -1.73
N ILE A 24 2.35 1.65 -0.74
CA ILE A 24 1.99 0.42 -0.07
C ILE A 24 1.53 0.77 1.32
N LEU A 25 0.28 0.42 1.62
CA LEU A 25 -0.31 0.57 2.93
C LEU A 25 -0.47 -0.79 3.57
N THR A 26 -0.07 -0.92 4.84
CA THR A 26 -0.28 -2.15 5.60
C THR A 26 -0.97 -1.89 6.92
N ALA A 27 -1.81 -2.84 7.33
CA ALA A 27 -2.53 -2.79 8.60
C ALA A 27 -2.55 -4.17 9.25
N SER A 28 -2.00 -4.27 10.46
CA SER A 28 -2.01 -5.50 11.26
C SER A 28 -2.38 -5.28 12.72
N ASP A 29 -1.97 -4.16 13.31
CA ASP A 29 -2.28 -3.76 14.69
C ASP A 29 -3.28 -2.59 14.76
N ALA A 30 -3.68 -2.17 15.96
CA ALA A 30 -4.67 -1.11 16.15
C ALA A 30 -4.24 0.24 15.53
N GLU A 31 -2.96 0.60 15.68
CA GLU A 31 -2.41 1.87 15.20
C GLU A 31 -2.38 1.92 13.67
N SER A 32 -1.83 0.90 13.02
CA SER A 32 -1.79 0.79 11.56
C SER A 32 -3.19 0.66 10.93
N ARG A 33 -4.15 0.02 11.61
CA ARG A 33 -5.56 -0.02 11.17
C ARG A 33 -6.22 1.35 11.23
N GLN A 34 -5.97 2.11 12.30
CA GLN A 34 -6.45 3.48 12.42
C GLN A 34 -5.85 4.34 11.30
N HIS A 35 -4.53 4.28 11.11
CA HIS A 35 -3.83 4.97 10.03
C HIS A 35 -4.44 4.63 8.67
N TYR A 36 -4.58 3.35 8.34
CA TYR A 36 -5.17 2.90 7.07
C TYR A 36 -6.55 3.52 6.82
N GLY A 37 -7.39 3.58 7.86
CA GLY A 37 -8.72 4.19 7.80
C GLY A 37 -8.68 5.67 7.36
N THR A 38 -7.68 6.43 7.81
CA THR A 38 -7.49 7.84 7.41
C THR A 38 -7.09 8.02 5.95
N THR A 39 -6.57 6.98 5.30
CA THR A 39 -6.12 7.05 3.89
C THR A 39 -7.24 6.79 2.88
N LEU A 40 -8.43 6.40 3.35
CA LEU A 40 -9.56 6.09 2.49
C LEU A 40 -10.21 7.38 1.99
N PHE A 41 -10.49 7.43 0.69
CA PHE A 41 -11.13 8.54 0.02
C PHE A 41 -12.41 8.06 -0.69
N GLN A 42 -13.31 9.00 -0.98
CA GLN A 42 -14.52 8.70 -1.74
C GLN A 42 -14.17 8.40 -3.20
N GLN A 43 -14.94 7.53 -3.85
CA GLN A 43 -14.70 7.18 -5.26
C GLN A 43 -14.71 8.42 -6.18
N SER A 44 -15.45 9.47 -5.83
CA SER A 44 -15.49 10.75 -6.53
C SER A 44 -14.16 11.52 -6.50
N GLU A 45 -13.31 11.25 -5.51
CA GLU A 45 -11.99 11.87 -5.36
C GLU A 45 -10.90 11.09 -6.13
N ALA A 46 -11.24 9.90 -6.65
CA ALA A 46 -10.36 9.10 -7.47
C ALA A 46 -10.04 9.80 -8.80
N GLN A 47 -8.75 9.93 -9.12
CA GLN A 47 -8.31 10.52 -10.38
C GLN A 47 -8.35 9.47 -11.50
N PRO A 48 -9.15 9.65 -12.57
CA PRO A 48 -9.11 8.78 -13.72
C PRO A 48 -7.82 9.02 -14.50
N GLY A 49 -7.14 7.95 -14.90
CA GLY A 49 -5.93 8.01 -15.70
C GLY A 49 -5.84 6.84 -16.68
N PRO A 50 -5.22 7.02 -17.86
CA PRO A 50 -5.03 5.93 -18.79
C PRO A 50 -4.10 4.88 -18.17
N CYS A 51 -4.59 3.64 -18.08
CA CYS A 51 -3.79 2.48 -17.74
C CYS A 51 -2.94 2.13 -18.96
N THR A 52 -1.70 2.61 -19.04
CA THR A 52 -0.77 2.15 -20.07
C THR A 52 -0.30 0.75 -19.68
N ALA A 53 -0.79 -0.28 -20.39
CA ALA A 53 -0.63 -1.68 -19.98
C ALA A 53 0.81 -2.08 -19.59
N ARG A 54 1.83 -1.55 -20.30
CA ARG A 54 3.25 -1.83 -20.01
C ARG A 54 3.74 -1.19 -18.71
N GLY A 55 3.43 0.10 -18.48
CA GLY A 55 3.82 0.80 -17.26
C GLY A 55 3.13 0.22 -16.03
N THR A 56 1.84 -0.12 -16.17
CA THR A 56 1.06 -0.73 -15.10
C THR A 56 1.57 -2.10 -14.70
N LEU A 57 1.95 -2.98 -15.64
CA LEU A 57 2.50 -4.30 -15.32
C LEU A 57 3.82 -4.22 -14.53
N TYR A 58 4.73 -3.33 -14.95
CA TYR A 58 5.99 -3.09 -14.26
C TYR A 58 5.77 -2.56 -12.83
N ALA A 59 5.01 -1.48 -12.70
CA ALA A 59 4.65 -0.87 -11.42
C ALA A 59 3.93 -1.84 -10.47
N ALA A 60 2.95 -2.59 -10.97
CA ALA A 60 2.18 -3.56 -10.19
C ALA A 60 3.06 -4.70 -9.67
N SER A 61 4.03 -5.16 -10.48
CA SER A 61 4.97 -6.22 -10.06
C SER A 61 5.87 -5.75 -8.91
N ILE A 62 6.37 -4.51 -8.97
CA ILE A 62 7.15 -3.91 -7.88
C ILE A 62 6.29 -3.74 -6.63
N ALA A 63 5.08 -3.20 -6.78
CA ALA A 63 4.16 -3.04 -5.66
C ALA A 63 3.83 -4.38 -4.99
N ALA A 64 3.59 -5.44 -5.78
CA ALA A 64 3.36 -6.78 -5.28
C ALA A 64 4.58 -7.31 -4.49
N GLY A 65 5.80 -7.11 -4.99
CA GLY A 65 7.02 -7.47 -4.28
C GLY A 65 7.14 -6.78 -2.91
N LEU A 66 6.83 -5.48 -2.85
CA LEU A 66 6.81 -4.73 -1.59
C LEU A 66 5.70 -5.21 -0.64
N MET A 67 4.50 -5.51 -1.13
CA MET A 67 3.43 -6.08 -0.30
C MET A 67 3.81 -7.45 0.27
N VAL A 68 4.41 -8.33 -0.54
CA VAL A 68 4.90 -9.64 -0.10
C VAL A 68 6.03 -9.50 0.92
N HIS A 69 6.91 -8.51 0.75
CA HIS A 69 7.95 -8.20 1.73
C HIS A 69 7.35 -7.85 3.11
N GLN A 70 6.34 -6.97 3.15
CA GLN A 70 5.65 -6.63 4.40
C GLN A 70 4.96 -7.84 5.03
N PHE A 71 4.28 -8.65 4.21
CA PHE A 71 3.63 -9.88 4.68
C PHE A 71 4.65 -10.88 5.27
N THR A 72 5.80 -11.02 4.62
CA THR A 72 6.88 -11.90 5.10
C THR A 72 7.49 -11.39 6.41
N ARG A 73 7.64 -10.07 6.58
CA ARG A 73 8.07 -9.47 7.85
C ARG A 73 7.06 -9.75 8.96
N TRP A 74 5.76 -9.55 8.68
CA TRP A 74 4.67 -9.84 9.60
C TRP A 74 4.68 -11.30 10.07
N LEU A 75 4.75 -12.27 9.14
CA LEU A 75 4.83 -13.71 9.48
C LEU A 75 6.02 -14.08 10.38
N ARG A 76 7.08 -13.26 10.35
CA ARG A 76 8.33 -13.47 11.11
C ARG A 76 8.38 -12.66 12.40
N ASN A 77 7.30 -11.98 12.79
CA ASN A 77 7.27 -11.03 13.91
C ASN A 77 8.35 -9.93 13.81
N ILE A 78 8.70 -9.53 12.58
CA ILE A 78 9.53 -8.36 12.32
C ILE A 78 8.58 -7.17 12.17
N SER A 79 8.94 -6.00 12.72
CA SER A 79 8.18 -4.76 12.54
C SER A 79 7.79 -4.59 11.08
N ILE A 80 6.61 -4.06 10.78
CA ILE A 80 6.20 -3.68 9.42
C ILE A 80 6.06 -2.16 9.34
N GLU A 81 5.98 -1.65 8.12
CA GLU A 81 5.76 -0.23 7.85
C GLU A 81 4.30 -0.02 7.40
N ALA A 82 3.57 0.82 8.12
CA ALA A 82 2.16 1.07 7.84
C ALA A 82 1.96 1.80 6.49
N ASP A 83 2.95 2.58 6.05
CA ASP A 83 2.86 3.43 4.87
C ASP A 83 4.22 3.68 4.23
N VAL A 84 4.38 3.12 3.04
CA VAL A 84 5.60 3.21 2.25
C VAL A 84 5.25 3.79 0.88
N SER A 85 5.96 4.84 0.48
CA SER A 85 5.85 5.40 -0.87
C SER A 85 7.16 5.22 -1.62
N LEU A 86 7.09 4.68 -2.84
CA LEU A 86 8.22 4.52 -3.74
C LEU A 86 7.96 5.36 -4.99
N ASN A 87 8.77 6.38 -5.18
CA ASN A 87 8.80 7.17 -6.41
C ASN A 87 9.81 6.55 -7.37
N LEU A 88 9.34 5.82 -8.40
CA LEU A 88 10.22 5.17 -9.37
C LEU A 88 10.91 6.18 -10.29
N LEU A 89 10.29 7.34 -10.54
CA LEU A 89 10.87 8.39 -11.38
C LEU A 89 12.08 9.05 -10.71
N ALA A 90 11.97 9.36 -9.41
CA ALA A 90 13.06 9.95 -8.63
C ALA A 90 13.97 8.90 -7.98
N MET A 91 13.56 7.63 -7.99
CA MET A 91 14.20 6.52 -7.28
C MET A 91 14.30 6.75 -5.77
N GLU A 92 13.21 7.23 -5.16
CA GLU A 92 13.15 7.60 -3.74
C GLU A 92 12.15 6.73 -2.96
N LEU A 93 12.55 6.28 -1.78
CA LEU A 93 11.70 5.54 -0.86
C LEU A 93 11.41 6.40 0.38
N HIS A 94 10.13 6.67 0.62
CA HIS A 94 9.65 7.36 1.80
C HIS A 94 8.89 6.39 2.69
N ILE A 95 9.21 6.40 3.98
CA ILE A 95 8.50 5.65 5.02
C ILE A 95 7.87 6.70 5.92
N GLN A 96 6.54 6.68 6.06
CA GLN A 96 5.90 7.53 7.06
C GLN A 96 5.90 6.78 8.39
N THR A 97 6.84 7.14 9.24
CA THR A 97 6.90 6.69 10.64
C THR A 97 5.99 7.58 11.49
N LYS A 98 4.97 6.97 12.08
CA LYS A 98 4.08 7.46 13.16
C LYS A 98 3.64 8.94 13.10
#